data_AF-A0A354BA95-F1
#
_entry.id   AF-A0A354BA95-F1
#
_cell.length_a   1.000
_cell.length_b   1.000
_cell.length_c   1.000
_cell.angle_alpha   90.00
_cell.angle_beta   90.00
_cell.angle_gamma   90.00
#
_symmetry.space_group_name_H-M   'P 1'
#
loop_
_entity.id
_entity.type
_entity.pdbx_description
1 polymer ?
#
loop_
_entity_poly.entity_id
_entity_poly.type
_entity_poly.pdbx_seq_one_letter_code
_entity_poly.pdbx_strand_id
1 'polypeptide(L)'
;MTLSPPTGSVRLVAIAIVVWIVQPFSAGVVIGTALSDATESFRTTVSVAAWIAWLVILLAIAVPRPVTLTIARVGTAGGIIGTLWAAWDLDANHADAGAATLAVGLVASITAVATVNLPGVADRFLDGVSYGDERRFALRAPGPVLVVALIP
;
A
#
# COMPACT_ATOMS: atom_id res chain seq x y z
N MET A 1 -7.13 -27.97 -22.04
CA MET A 1 -6.34 -27.15 -21.10
C MET A 1 -7.27 -26.67 -19.99
N THR A 2 -7.34 -27.39 -18.89
CA THR A 2 -8.14 -26.99 -17.72
C THR A 2 -7.29 -26.01 -16.92
N LEU A 3 -7.72 -24.75 -16.83
CA LEU A 3 -7.07 -23.76 -15.97
C LEU A 3 -7.23 -24.25 -14.52
N SER A 4 -6.12 -24.64 -13.88
CA SER A 4 -6.12 -24.94 -12.46
C SER A 4 -6.63 -23.70 -11.70
N PRO A 5 -7.50 -23.88 -10.69
CA PRO A 5 -8.03 -22.77 -9.92
C PRO A 5 -6.88 -21.96 -9.29
N PRO A 6 -7.00 -20.63 -9.20
CA PRO A 6 -5.96 -19.79 -8.63
C PRO A 6 -5.67 -20.21 -7.20
N THR A 7 -4.38 -20.43 -6.90
CA THR A 7 -3.90 -20.73 -5.55
C THR A 7 -4.26 -19.59 -4.59
N GLY A 8 -4.32 -19.88 -3.28
CA GLY A 8 -4.68 -18.89 -2.27
C GLY A 8 -3.84 -17.61 -2.35
N SER A 9 -2.56 -17.71 -2.70
CA SER A 9 -1.68 -16.56 -2.85
C SER A 9 -2.01 -15.66 -4.05
N VAL A 10 -2.48 -16.22 -5.17
CA VAL A 10 -2.95 -15.43 -6.33
C VAL A 10 -4.15 -14.56 -5.95
N ARG A 11 -5.06 -15.10 -5.14
CA ARG A 11 -6.21 -14.35 -4.63
C ARG A 11 -5.78 -13.20 -3.73
N LEU A 12 -4.77 -13.41 -2.87
CA LEU A 12 -4.24 -12.35 -2.00
C LEU A 12 -3.61 -11.20 -2.80
N VAL A 13 -2.85 -11.51 -3.86
CA VAL A 13 -2.31 -10.47 -4.75
C VAL A 13 -3.42 -9.72 -5.47
N ALA A 14 -4.45 -10.42 -5.96
CA ALA A 14 -5.60 -9.78 -6.58
C ALA A 14 -6.32 -8.83 -5.63
N ILE A 15 -6.48 -9.20 -4.36
CA ILE A 15 -7.04 -8.33 -3.32
C ILE A 15 -6.14 -7.09 -3.14
N ALA A 16 -4.83 -7.26 -3.02
CA ALA A 16 -3.90 -6.12 -2.90
C ALA A 16 -3.98 -5.16 -4.09
N ILE A 17 -4.13 -5.69 -5.31
CA ILE A 17 -4.35 -4.88 -6.53
C ILE A 17 -5.65 -4.09 -6.41
N VAL A 18 -6.76 -4.74 -6.06
CA VAL A 18 -8.06 -4.06 -5.93
C VAL A 18 -8.02 -2.98 -4.85
N VAL A 19 -7.43 -3.28 -3.69
CA VAL A 19 -7.26 -2.30 -2.60
C VAL A 19 -6.42 -1.11 -3.05
N TRP A 20 -5.35 -1.35 -3.82
CA TRP A 20 -4.50 -0.27 -4.34
C TRP A 20 -5.19 0.56 -5.43
N ILE A 21 -6.01 -0.06 -6.28
CA ILE A 21 -6.79 0.64 -7.31
C ILE A 21 -7.73 1.67 -6.69
N VAL A 22 -8.32 1.35 -5.54
CA VAL A 22 -9.29 2.23 -4.88
C VAL A 22 -8.61 3.38 -4.10
N GLN A 23 -7.29 3.32 -3.85
CA GLN A 23 -6.58 4.33 -3.03
C GLN A 23 -6.77 5.80 -3.47
N PRO A 24 -6.75 6.16 -4.77
CA PRO A 24 -6.91 7.55 -5.18
C PRO A 24 -8.27 8.13 -4.77
N PHE A 25 -9.29 7.28 -4.63
CA PHE A 25 -10.66 7.68 -4.28
C PHE A 25 -10.93 7.70 -2.78
N SER A 26 -9.98 7.23 -1.96
CA SER A 26 -10.04 7.28 -0.50
C SER A 26 -8.95 8.20 0.05
N ALA A 27 -7.74 7.68 0.20
CA ALA A 27 -6.56 8.42 0.64
C ALA A 27 -6.28 9.64 -0.24
N GLY A 28 -6.46 9.51 -1.55
CA GLY A 28 -6.23 10.62 -2.49
C GLY A 28 -7.19 11.80 -2.31
N VAL A 29 -8.41 11.57 -1.82
CA VAL A 29 -9.36 12.66 -1.53
C VAL A 29 -8.86 13.50 -0.35
N VAL A 30 -8.39 12.84 0.71
CA VAL A 30 -7.84 13.49 1.91
C VAL A 30 -6.58 14.30 1.57
N ILE A 31 -5.67 13.71 0.79
CA ILE A 31 -4.46 14.40 0.33
C ILE A 31 -4.81 15.57 -0.59
N GLY A 32 -5.79 15.39 -1.48
CA GLY A 32 -6.26 16.43 -2.39
C GLY A 32 -6.87 17.63 -1.67
N THR A 33 -7.65 17.39 -0.60
CA THR A 33 -8.20 18.47 0.24
C THR A 33 -7.11 19.19 1.01
N ALA A 34 -6.12 18.50 1.58
CA ALA A 34 -4.99 19.16 2.24
C ALA A 34 -4.15 20.02 1.26
N LEU A 35 -4.16 19.67 -0.02
CA LEU A 35 -3.47 20.42 -1.07
C LEU A 35 -4.28 21.60 -1.63
N SER A 36 -5.54 21.82 -1.22
CA SER A 36 -6.40 22.84 -1.84
C SER A 36 -5.84 24.24 -1.73
N ASP A 37 -5.20 24.54 -0.60
CA ASP A 37 -4.72 25.88 -0.23
C ASP A 37 -3.32 26.16 -0.77
N ALA A 38 -2.65 25.15 -1.31
CA ALA A 38 -1.32 25.30 -1.88
C ALA A 38 -1.36 26.07 -3.22
N THR A 39 -0.22 26.64 -3.60
CA THR A 39 -0.07 27.32 -4.90
C THR A 39 -0.37 26.37 -6.06
N GLU A 40 -0.97 26.87 -7.13
CA GLU A 40 -1.44 26.06 -8.26
C GLU A 40 -0.33 25.20 -8.88
N SER A 41 0.86 25.77 -9.07
CA SER A 41 2.03 25.06 -9.62
C SER A 41 2.50 23.93 -8.71
N PHE A 42 2.53 24.16 -7.38
CA PHE A 42 2.91 23.14 -6.41
C PHE A 42 1.89 22.01 -6.37
N ARG A 43 0.60 22.36 -6.25
CA ARG A 43 -0.52 21.40 -6.22
C ARG A 43 -0.52 20.50 -7.45
N THR A 44 -0.32 21.10 -8.63
CA THR A 44 -0.27 20.35 -9.90
C THR A 44 0.93 19.41 -9.94
N THR A 45 2.12 19.89 -9.55
CA THR A 45 3.35 19.08 -9.55
C THR A 45 3.24 17.87 -8.63
N VAL A 46 2.75 18.08 -7.40
CA VAL A 46 2.55 17.00 -6.42
C VAL A 46 1.47 16.02 -6.88
N SER A 47 0.38 16.53 -7.48
CA SER A 47 -0.68 15.67 -8.03
C SER A 47 -0.15 14.75 -9.14
N VAL A 48 0.63 15.30 -10.08
CA VAL A 48 1.27 14.49 -11.13
C VAL A 48 2.23 13.46 -10.54
N ALA A 49 3.05 13.86 -9.57
CA ALA A 49 3.97 12.95 -8.88
C ALA A 49 3.21 11.82 -8.14
N ALA A 50 2.10 12.14 -7.49
CA ALA A 50 1.25 11.16 -6.80
C ALA A 50 0.61 10.16 -7.78
N TRP A 51 0.14 10.61 -8.95
CA TRP A 51 -0.38 9.72 -10.00
C TRP A 51 0.70 8.77 -10.55
N ILE A 52 1.91 9.29 -10.80
CA ILE A 52 3.05 8.48 -11.24
C ILE A 52 3.41 7.45 -10.17
N ALA A 53 3.53 7.88 -8.91
CA ALA A 53 3.84 6.99 -7.79
C ALA A 53 2.76 5.90 -7.65
N TRP A 54 1.48 6.27 -7.72
CA TRP A 54 0.38 5.32 -7.67
C TRP A 54 0.47 4.26 -8.78
N LEU A 55 0.75 4.68 -10.01
CA LEU A 55 0.89 3.75 -11.14
C LEU A 55 2.09 2.82 -10.96
N VAL A 56 3.25 3.36 -10.56
CA VAL A 56 4.46 2.57 -10.32
C VAL A 56 4.22 1.51 -9.25
N ILE A 57 3.55 1.87 -8.15
CA ILE A 57 3.24 0.94 -7.07
C ILE A 57 2.21 -0.10 -7.52
N LEU A 58 1.20 0.29 -8.31
CA LEU A 58 0.22 -0.65 -8.88
C LEU A 58 0.92 -1.70 -9.73
N LEU A 59 1.81 -1.28 -10.63
CA LEU A 59 2.59 -2.17 -11.48
C LEU A 59 3.53 -3.05 -10.64
N ALA A 60 4.12 -2.51 -9.58
CA ALA A 60 4.94 -3.28 -8.66
C ALA A 60 4.15 -4.39 -7.96
N ILE A 61 2.89 -4.13 -7.56
CA ILE A 61 2.01 -5.16 -6.96
C ILE A 61 1.58 -6.19 -8.02
N ALA A 62 1.41 -5.79 -9.28
CA ALA A 62 0.97 -6.69 -10.34
C ALA A 62 2.06 -7.67 -10.82
N VAL A 63 3.34 -7.29 -10.72
CA VAL A 63 4.48 -8.10 -11.20
C VAL A 63 5.09 -8.87 -10.02
N PRO A 64 4.99 -10.21 -9.95
CA PRO A 64 5.46 -10.97 -8.79
C PRO A 64 6.99 -11.21 -8.83
N ARG A 65 7.79 -10.23 -8.39
CA ARG A 65 9.25 -10.32 -8.26
C ARG A 65 9.73 -9.80 -6.90
N PRO A 66 10.86 -10.28 -6.34
CA PRO A 66 11.34 -9.80 -5.05
C PRO A 66 11.56 -8.28 -5.01
N VAL A 67 12.11 -7.71 -6.08
CA VAL A 67 12.37 -6.25 -6.17
C VAL A 67 11.06 -5.44 -6.19
N THR A 68 10.04 -5.92 -6.90
CA THR A 68 8.75 -5.23 -6.98
C THR A 68 7.97 -5.35 -5.67
N LEU A 69 8.18 -6.42 -4.88
CA LEU A 69 7.65 -6.51 -3.51
C LEU A 69 8.21 -5.40 -2.61
N THR A 70 9.51 -5.13 -2.71
CA THR A 70 10.14 -4.04 -1.94
C THR A 70 9.55 -2.69 -2.34
N ILE A 71 9.40 -2.43 -3.64
CA ILE A 71 8.77 -1.21 -4.16
C ILE A 71 7.34 -1.09 -3.65
N ALA A 72 6.55 -2.17 -3.69
CA ALA A 72 5.18 -2.17 -3.20
C ALA A 72 5.11 -1.87 -1.69
N ARG A 73 5.99 -2.47 -0.88
CA ARG A 73 6.04 -2.22 0.58
C ARG A 73 6.43 -0.80 0.92
N VAL A 74 7.49 -0.27 0.30
CA VAL A 74 7.94 1.11 0.52
C VAL A 74 6.89 2.10 0.03
N GLY A 75 6.31 1.85 -1.15
CA GLY A 75 5.30 2.72 -1.73
C GLY A 75 4.00 2.79 -0.92
N THR A 76 3.49 1.63 -0.47
CA THR A 76 2.30 1.59 0.40
C THR A 76 2.56 2.21 1.77
N ALA A 77 3.74 2.02 2.35
CA ALA A 77 4.15 2.70 3.59
C ALA A 77 4.23 4.22 3.41
N GLY A 78 4.78 4.70 2.29
CA GLY A 78 4.78 6.11 1.92
C GLY A 78 3.36 6.67 1.78
N GLY A 79 2.42 5.88 1.26
CA GLY A 79 0.99 6.22 1.20
C GLY A 79 0.38 6.51 2.57
N ILE A 80 0.66 5.67 3.57
CA ILE A 80 0.23 5.92 4.97
C ILE A 80 0.79 7.25 5.49
N ILE A 81 2.09 7.49 5.29
CA ILE A 81 2.73 8.74 5.74
C ILE A 81 2.08 9.96 5.08
N GLY A 82 1.80 9.90 3.78
CA GLY A 82 1.09 10.95 3.04
C GLY A 82 -0.32 11.21 3.59
N THR A 83 -1.08 10.16 3.90
CA THR A 83 -2.41 10.32 4.51
C THR A 83 -2.39 10.86 5.92
N LEU A 84 -1.40 10.48 6.74
CA LEU A 84 -1.23 10.99 8.10
C LEU A 84 -0.89 12.48 8.08
N TRP A 85 0.02 12.88 7.18
CA TRP A 85 0.33 14.29 6.98
C TRP A 85 -0.91 15.08 6.57
N ALA A 86 -1.67 14.60 5.58
CA ALA A 86 -2.88 15.28 5.13
C ALA A 86 -3.96 15.35 6.22
N ALA A 87 -4.12 14.29 7.01
CA ALA A 87 -5.04 14.29 8.15
C ALA A 87 -4.62 15.31 9.22
N TRP A 88 -3.33 15.46 9.48
CA TRP A 88 -2.82 16.45 10.42
C TRP A 88 -3.02 17.89 9.92
N ASP A 89 -2.79 18.14 8.63
CA ASP A 89 -3.04 19.46 8.04
C ASP A 89 -4.52 19.85 8.08
N LEU A 90 -5.42 18.90 7.81
CA LEU A 90 -6.86 19.13 7.86
C LEU A 90 -7.35 19.41 9.28
N ASP A 91 -6.85 18.68 10.29
CA ASP A 91 -7.18 18.94 11.70
C ASP A 91 -6.73 20.34 12.15
N ALA A 92 -5.58 20.81 11.66
CA ALA A 92 -5.03 22.12 12.01
C ALA A 92 -5.68 23.30 11.28
N ASN A 93 -5.99 23.14 9.98
CA ASN A 93 -6.35 24.25 9.10
C ASN A 93 -7.80 24.18 8.58
N HIS A 94 -8.50 23.04 8.72
CA HIS A 94 -9.80 22.79 8.07
C HIS A 94 -10.83 22.20 9.04
N ALA A 95 -11.52 23.06 9.80
CA ALA A 95 -12.52 22.67 10.80
C ALA A 95 -13.74 21.89 10.23
N ASP A 96 -14.00 21.96 8.92
CA ASP A 96 -15.13 21.32 8.25
C ASP A 96 -14.79 19.97 7.58
N ALA A 97 -13.55 19.49 7.72
CA ALA A 97 -13.16 18.19 7.19
C ALA A 97 -13.91 17.07 7.94
N GLY A 98 -14.86 16.42 7.27
CA GLY A 98 -15.65 15.35 7.86
C GLY A 98 -14.78 14.21 8.39
N ALA A 99 -14.85 13.96 9.71
CA ALA A 99 -14.08 12.89 10.37
C ALA A 99 -14.23 11.51 9.71
N ALA A 100 -15.38 11.25 9.09
CA ALA A 100 -15.63 10.05 8.30
C ALA A 100 -14.68 9.92 7.10
N THR A 101 -14.41 11.00 6.38
CA THR A 101 -13.51 11.02 5.21
C THR A 101 -12.07 10.73 5.62
N LEU A 102 -11.62 11.32 6.74
CA LEU A 102 -10.30 11.05 7.32
C LEU A 102 -10.15 9.58 7.72
N ALA A 103 -11.15 9.04 8.42
CA ALA A 103 -11.16 7.65 8.83
C ALA A 103 -11.12 6.69 7.63
N VAL A 104 -11.89 6.96 6.57
CA VAL A 104 -11.88 6.16 5.34
C VAL A 104 -10.50 6.20 4.66
N GLY A 105 -9.87 7.37 4.57
CA GLY A 105 -8.52 7.51 4.01
C GLY A 105 -7.48 6.68 4.77
N LEU A 106 -7.45 6.83 6.11
CA LEU A 106 -6.51 6.11 6.96
C LEU A 106 -6.74 4.59 6.93
N VAL A 107 -7.98 4.14 7.06
CA VAL A 107 -8.33 2.72 7.00
C VAL A 107 -7.93 2.14 5.64
N ALA A 108 -8.18 2.87 4.55
CA ALA A 108 -7.79 2.43 3.22
C ALA A 108 -6.26 2.28 3.09
N SER A 109 -5.46 3.23 3.59
CA SER A 109 -3.99 3.14 3.51
C SER A 109 -3.42 2.05 4.42
N ILE A 110 -3.98 1.88 5.63
CA ILE A 110 -3.63 0.76 6.52
C ILE A 110 -3.93 -0.58 5.85
N THR A 111 -5.11 -0.70 5.22
CA THR A 111 -5.51 -1.91 4.50
C THR A 111 -4.56 -2.20 3.32
N ALA A 112 -4.14 -1.17 2.58
CA ALA A 112 -3.16 -1.33 1.50
C ALA A 112 -1.82 -1.87 2.03
N VAL A 113 -1.29 -1.32 3.11
CA VAL A 113 -0.04 -1.82 3.71
C VAL A 113 -0.22 -3.23 4.27
N ALA A 114 -1.33 -3.50 4.95
CA ALA A 114 -1.61 -4.81 5.52
C ALA A 114 -1.66 -5.89 4.43
N THR A 115 -2.36 -5.63 3.32
CA THR A 115 -2.49 -6.59 2.22
C THR A 115 -1.15 -6.95 1.57
N VAL A 116 -0.26 -5.97 1.35
CA VAL A 116 1.08 -6.21 0.76
C VAL A 116 2.04 -6.88 1.75
N ASN A 117 1.80 -6.76 3.06
CA ASN A 117 2.63 -7.39 4.10
C ASN A 117 2.13 -8.79 4.54
N LEU A 118 1.03 -9.29 3.97
CA LEU A 118 0.58 -10.66 4.23
C LEU A 118 1.66 -11.68 3.81
N PRO A 119 1.90 -12.73 4.62
CA PRO A 119 2.95 -13.72 4.33
C PRO A 119 2.71 -14.43 2.99
N GLY A 120 1.45 -14.73 2.65
CA GLY A 120 1.12 -15.37 1.37
C GLY A 120 1.39 -14.51 0.13
N VAL A 121 1.40 -13.17 0.27
CA VAL A 121 1.83 -12.25 -0.80
C VAL A 121 3.35 -12.28 -0.92
N ALA A 122 4.06 -12.22 0.21
CA ALA A 122 5.52 -12.27 0.21
C ALA A 122 6.05 -13.56 -0.42
N ASP A 123 5.50 -14.71 -0.01
CA ASP A 123 5.90 -16.01 -0.55
C ASP A 123 5.72 -16.07 -2.07
N ARG A 124 4.61 -15.54 -2.61
CA ARG A 124 4.36 -15.55 -4.06
C ARG A 124 5.36 -14.71 -4.84
N PHE A 125 5.79 -13.58 -4.31
CA PHE A 125 6.75 -12.70 -4.99
C PHE A 125 8.17 -13.28 -4.95
N LEU A 126 8.52 -13.98 -3.87
CA LEU A 126 9.80 -14.67 -3.73
C LEU A 126 9.88 -15.92 -4.60
N ASP A 127 8.78 -16.66 -4.70
CA ASP A 127 8.66 -17.83 -5.59
C ASP A 127 8.71 -17.45 -7.08
N GLY A 128 8.51 -16.17 -7.42
CA GLY A 128 8.58 -15.67 -8.80
C GLY A 128 9.96 -15.77 -9.46
N VAL A 129 11.01 -16.06 -8.70
CA VAL A 129 12.40 -16.28 -9.18
C VAL A 129 12.91 -17.70 -8.87
N SER A 130 12.00 -18.60 -8.53
CA SER A 130 12.35 -19.99 -8.20
C SER A 130 12.70 -20.80 -9.45
N TYR A 131 13.62 -21.76 -9.32
CA TYR A 131 14.04 -22.64 -10.41
C TYR A 131 13.39 -24.02 -10.29
N GLY A 132 12.71 -24.46 -11.35
CA GLY A 132 12.11 -25.80 -11.40
C GLY A 132 11.19 -26.08 -10.20
N ASP A 133 11.54 -27.09 -9.41
CA ASP A 133 10.79 -27.53 -8.23
C ASP A 133 11.22 -26.83 -6.92
N GLU A 134 12.19 -25.91 -6.96
CA GLU A 134 12.54 -25.09 -5.79
C GLU A 134 11.32 -24.27 -5.35
N ARG A 135 11.17 -24.02 -4.05
CA ARG A 135 10.21 -23.04 -3.52
C ARG A 135 10.90 -22.08 -2.57
N ARG A 136 10.78 -20.78 -2.83
CA ARG A 136 11.37 -19.72 -2.00
C ARG A 136 10.31 -19.11 -1.09
N PHE A 137 10.55 -19.17 0.21
CA PHE A 137 9.67 -18.61 1.23
C PHE A 137 10.27 -17.36 1.86
N ALA A 138 9.41 -16.48 2.35
CA ALA A 138 9.86 -15.32 3.11
C ALA A 138 10.48 -15.77 4.44
N LEU A 139 11.65 -15.20 4.76
CA LEU A 139 12.19 -15.26 6.11
C LEU A 139 11.15 -14.64 7.04
N ARG A 140 10.68 -15.42 8.01
CA ARG A 140 9.78 -14.90 9.03
C ARG A 140 10.60 -13.99 9.92
N ALA A 141 10.25 -12.72 9.97
CA ALA A 141 10.76 -11.84 11.00
C ALA A 141 10.52 -12.52 12.36
N PRO A 142 11.45 -12.40 13.33
CA PRO A 142 11.30 -12.99 14.66
C PRO A 142 10.24 -12.18 15.45
N GLY A 143 9.02 -12.07 14.92
CA GLY A 143 7.90 -11.33 15.49
C GLY A 143 7.56 -11.78 16.90
N PRO A 144 7.51 -13.08 17.22
CA PRO A 144 7.34 -13.54 18.59
C PRO A 144 8.46 -13.07 19.53
N VAL A 145 9.70 -12.99 19.03
CA VAL A 145 10.85 -12.53 19.82
C VAL A 145 10.76 -11.03 20.06
N LEU A 146 10.35 -10.25 19.07
CA LEU A 146 10.15 -8.80 19.23
C LEU A 146 8.98 -8.49 20.17
N VAL A 147 7.90 -9.27 20.13
CA VAL A 147 6.76 -9.12 21.06
C VAL A 147 7.18 -9.48 22.48
N VAL A 148 7.89 -10.59 22.69
CA VAL A 148 8.45 -10.95 24.01
C VAL A 148 9.47 -9.91 24.50
N ALA A 149 10.27 -9.32 23.61
CA ALA A 149 11.24 -8.30 23.98
C ALA A 149 10.62 -6.91 24.27
N LEU A 150 9.41 -6.63 23.79
CA LEU A 150 8.70 -5.36 24.00
C LEU A 150 7.74 -5.41 25.20
N ILE A 151 7.46 -6.60 25.74
CA ILE A 151 6.71 -6.78 26.98
C ILE A 151 7.74 -6.69 28.13
N PRO A 152 7.71 -5.65 28.97
CA PRO A 152 8.61 -5.51 30.11
C PRO A 152 8.39 -6.58 31.19
#